data_AF-A0A2M8D400-F1
#
_entry.id   AF-A0A2M8D400-F1
#
_cell.length_a   1.000
_cell.length_b   1.000
_cell.length_c   1.000
_cell.angle_alpha   90.00
_cell.angle_beta   90.00
_cell.angle_gamma   90.00
#
_symmetry.space_group_name_H-M   'P 1'
#
loop_
_entity.id
_entity.type
_entity.pdbx_description
1 polymer ?
#
loop_
_entity_poly.entity_id
_entity_poly.type
_entity_poly.pdbx_seq_one_letter_code
_entity_poly.pdbx_strand_id
1 'polypeptide(L)'
;MGGTGERNKSMAFRRTFLIIFLLLPVFVSASTRFVEQKGDVRAYALISRSRGIRLQLVAVKGTISRSEASHWLTVNGATRLRRYFPTKKITISYTHLNSRSTAILIKGVFPKDSFEKGAYHHKVSYRGAETFWRLSEWFTGNGANYRAIMRANRLRSSTLKWGTWISIPKELLLPAFQPLAKAESKPVTLAPVSATLGNPAELGLSLEAEQFHLTYGKDQDGEYAVYQLEKGEALYSSVVVRFTGRLDADSVHELVRVIVKRNKIRDVTDMKVGYAVKIPMEYLLPEFLPKTSKGFKEYEAELKETEKAAQETHIGKVMHLKGVYLVLDSGHGGRDSGAYYNRAWEDDYIYDIICRIKRIIETETKGHVIPTTFDKSRRYTPIESENLKMDHDEFLRTTPMFPLNSRYVTSVGVHLRWYLANYEYERLKKTGVSGTNIVFVSFHADALYHKVTGSMVYIPSAARNLFKSSIRMRGKSYAPYLEYRSHPQYKYRRKDVQVSEGLSRKFARVIISQLKTKGIPVHQEQPIRSYIFRSRRSRPFVPAVIRYSKPPLRCLIEVANLKNKGDAENVRDPKFREKYARAFVQALIQFYGGS
;
A
#
# COMPACT_ATOMS: atom_id res chain seq x y z
N MET A 1 -74.74 -43.72 27.74
CA MET A 1 -73.62 -43.87 28.68
C MET A 1 -72.78 -45.05 28.20
N GLY A 2 -71.60 -44.81 27.65
CA GLY A 2 -70.76 -45.85 27.07
C GLY A 2 -69.28 -45.55 27.30
N GLY A 3 -68.64 -46.42 28.06
CA GLY A 3 -67.20 -46.54 28.28
C GLY A 3 -67.01 -47.96 28.82
N THR A 4 -66.08 -48.75 28.33
CA THR A 4 -64.64 -48.53 28.36
C THR A 4 -63.94 -49.37 27.30
N GLY A 5 -63.00 -48.76 26.56
CA GLY A 5 -62.10 -49.42 25.61
C GLY A 5 -60.64 -49.38 26.10
N GLU A 6 -59.95 -50.48 25.87
CA GLU A 6 -58.64 -50.87 26.41
C GLU A 6 -57.45 -49.97 26.02
N ARG A 7 -56.42 -49.93 26.88
CA ARG A 7 -55.20 -49.11 26.73
C ARG A 7 -54.00 -49.91 26.19
N ASN A 8 -53.57 -49.49 25.00
CA ASN A 8 -52.22 -49.23 24.49
C ASN A 8 -50.97 -49.57 25.35
N LYS A 9 -50.05 -50.33 24.72
CA LYS A 9 -48.59 -50.05 24.74
C LYS A 9 -47.99 -50.38 23.37
N SER A 10 -47.58 -49.38 22.58
CA SER A 10 -46.52 -49.57 21.58
C SER A 10 -45.79 -48.28 21.19
N MET A 11 -44.46 -48.45 21.12
CA MET A 11 -43.46 -47.81 20.27
C MET A 11 -43.15 -46.31 20.35
N ALA A 12 -41.87 -46.06 20.64
CA ALA A 12 -41.19 -44.78 20.75
C ALA A 12 -40.99 -44.09 19.39
N PHE A 13 -41.23 -42.78 19.40
CA PHE A 13 -41.21 -41.86 18.28
C PHE A 13 -39.81 -41.22 18.14
N ARG A 14 -39.16 -41.29 16.96
CA ARG A 14 -38.11 -40.35 16.55
C ARG A 14 -38.47 -39.74 15.21
N ARG A 15 -38.70 -38.42 15.23
CA ARG A 15 -39.11 -37.57 14.10
C ARG A 15 -37.92 -37.29 13.18
N THR A 16 -38.08 -37.60 11.89
CA THR A 16 -37.25 -37.07 10.81
C THR A 16 -38.05 -35.97 10.11
N PHE A 17 -37.58 -34.72 10.19
CA PHE A 17 -38.16 -33.58 9.46
C PHE A 17 -37.57 -33.54 8.05
N LEU A 18 -38.40 -33.72 7.03
CA LEU A 18 -38.06 -33.60 5.62
C LEU A 18 -38.18 -32.11 5.22
N ILE A 19 -37.05 -31.43 4.97
CA ILE A 19 -37.02 -30.09 4.37
C ILE A 19 -36.85 -30.25 2.86
N ILE A 20 -37.90 -29.90 2.11
CA ILE A 20 -37.89 -29.80 0.66
C ILE A 20 -37.07 -28.56 0.27
N PHE A 21 -35.83 -28.78 -0.19
CA PHE A 21 -35.05 -27.78 -0.91
C PHE A 21 -35.49 -27.76 -2.37
N LEU A 22 -36.17 -26.69 -2.77
CA LEU A 22 -36.39 -26.37 -4.18
C LEU A 22 -35.04 -25.97 -4.79
N LEU A 23 -34.35 -26.95 -5.38
CA LEU A 23 -33.13 -26.77 -6.16
C LEU A 23 -33.46 -26.11 -7.50
N LEU A 24 -33.29 -24.80 -7.59
CA LEU A 24 -33.05 -24.13 -8.87
C LEU A 24 -31.54 -24.25 -9.17
N PRO A 25 -31.12 -25.04 -10.17
CA PRO A 25 -29.71 -25.13 -10.51
C PRO A 25 -29.30 -23.85 -11.25
N VAL A 26 -28.65 -22.92 -10.54
CA VAL A 26 -27.84 -21.89 -11.20
C VAL A 26 -26.63 -22.61 -11.80
N PHE A 27 -26.74 -23.07 -13.05
CA PHE A 27 -25.61 -23.59 -13.81
C PHE A 27 -24.54 -22.50 -13.98
N VAL A 28 -23.54 -22.50 -13.09
CA VAL A 28 -22.27 -21.81 -13.31
C VAL A 28 -21.42 -22.73 -14.18
N SER A 29 -21.57 -22.66 -15.51
CA SER A 29 -20.70 -23.43 -16.41
C SER A 29 -19.30 -22.81 -16.44
N ALA A 30 -18.43 -23.19 -15.51
CA ALA A 30 -17.01 -22.93 -15.65
C ALA A 30 -16.45 -23.89 -16.71
N SER A 31 -16.01 -23.38 -17.86
CA SER A 31 -15.32 -24.25 -18.83
C SER A 31 -13.92 -24.54 -18.31
N THR A 32 -13.56 -25.82 -18.27
CA THR A 32 -12.24 -26.29 -17.85
C THR A 32 -11.54 -26.89 -19.05
N ARG A 33 -10.31 -26.44 -19.35
CA ARG A 33 -9.49 -26.96 -20.46
C ARG A 33 -8.14 -27.40 -19.95
N PHE A 34 -7.64 -28.55 -20.39
CA PHE A 34 -6.27 -28.95 -20.12
C PHE A 34 -5.31 -28.00 -20.83
N VAL A 35 -4.21 -27.66 -20.17
CA VAL A 35 -3.26 -26.67 -20.64
C VAL A 35 -1.88 -27.30 -20.83
N GLU A 36 -1.35 -27.92 -19.78
CA GLU A 36 -0.04 -28.56 -19.76
C GLU A 36 0.01 -29.54 -18.58
N GLN A 37 0.84 -30.57 -18.68
CA GLN A 37 1.26 -31.38 -17.54
C GLN A 37 2.76 -31.18 -17.33
N LYS A 38 3.17 -30.88 -16.09
CA LYS A 38 4.57 -30.79 -15.69
C LYS A 38 4.82 -31.75 -14.52
N GLY A 39 5.61 -32.79 -14.76
CA GLY A 39 5.77 -33.89 -13.80
C GLY A 39 4.42 -34.49 -13.43
N ASP A 40 4.17 -34.62 -12.12
CA ASP A 40 2.91 -35.12 -11.57
C ASP A 40 1.86 -34.02 -11.34
N VAL A 41 1.97 -32.87 -12.00
CA VAL A 41 0.99 -31.77 -11.88
C VAL A 41 0.37 -31.46 -13.24
N ARG A 42 -0.95 -31.65 -13.35
CA ARG A 42 -1.76 -31.20 -14.50
C ARG A 42 -2.31 -29.81 -14.24
N ALA A 43 -2.14 -28.92 -15.20
CA ALA A 43 -2.68 -27.57 -15.18
C ALA A 43 -3.91 -27.47 -16.10
N TYR A 44 -4.96 -26.86 -15.56
CA TYR A 44 -6.21 -26.61 -16.26
C TYR A 44 -6.54 -25.13 -16.24
N ALA A 45 -6.98 -24.61 -17.38
CA ALA A 45 -7.52 -23.28 -17.54
C ALA A 45 -9.00 -23.29 -17.15
N LEU A 46 -9.40 -22.37 -16.28
CA LEU A 46 -10.80 -22.14 -15.93
C LEU A 46 -11.19 -20.71 -16.28
N ILE A 47 -12.38 -20.55 -16.83
CA ILE A 47 -13.04 -19.25 -16.97
C ILE A 47 -14.47 -19.32 -16.45
N SER A 48 -14.89 -18.31 -15.69
CA SER A 48 -16.27 -18.18 -15.23
C SER A 48 -16.72 -16.73 -15.11
N ARG A 49 -18.05 -16.50 -15.15
CA ARG A 49 -18.64 -15.16 -15.02
C ARG A 49 -18.23 -14.46 -13.72
N SER A 50 -18.27 -15.15 -12.59
CA SER A 50 -18.03 -14.55 -11.28
C SER A 50 -16.56 -14.36 -10.92
N ARG A 51 -15.66 -15.22 -11.43
CA ARG A 51 -14.26 -15.27 -10.96
C ARG A 51 -13.20 -15.08 -12.05
N GLY A 52 -13.62 -14.81 -13.29
CA GLY A 52 -12.70 -14.61 -14.42
C GLY A 52 -11.84 -15.84 -14.73
N ILE A 53 -10.65 -15.60 -15.30
CA ILE A 53 -9.69 -16.63 -15.68
C ILE A 53 -8.82 -17.04 -14.47
N ARG A 54 -8.64 -18.34 -14.28
CA ARG A 54 -7.84 -18.93 -13.20
C ARG A 54 -7.10 -20.17 -13.71
N LEU A 55 -5.95 -20.44 -13.12
CA LEU A 55 -5.22 -21.69 -13.35
C LEU A 55 -5.53 -22.66 -12.21
N GLN A 56 -5.90 -23.90 -12.53
CA GLN A 56 -6.08 -24.96 -11.53
C GLN A 56 -5.03 -26.02 -11.73
N LEU A 57 -4.29 -26.31 -10.67
CA LEU A 57 -3.32 -27.38 -10.63
C LEU A 57 -3.96 -28.58 -9.93
N VAL A 58 -3.78 -29.77 -10.49
CA VAL A 58 -4.27 -31.05 -9.96
C VAL A 58 -3.12 -32.06 -9.98
N ALA A 59 -2.89 -32.73 -8.86
CA ALA A 59 -1.91 -33.81 -8.78
C ALA A 59 -2.36 -35.02 -9.61
N VAL A 60 -1.46 -35.59 -10.41
CA VAL A 60 -1.64 -36.85 -11.13
C VAL A 60 -1.51 -38.02 -10.16
N LYS A 61 -0.54 -37.95 -9.24
CA LYS A 61 -0.32 -38.88 -8.13
C LYS A 61 0.01 -38.10 -6.85
N GLY A 62 -0.41 -38.61 -5.70
CA GLY A 62 -0.10 -38.01 -4.40
C GLY A 62 -0.68 -36.60 -4.21
N THR A 63 0.19 -35.62 -3.95
CA THR A 63 -0.16 -34.23 -3.66
C THR A 63 0.84 -33.28 -4.32
N ILE A 64 0.37 -32.12 -4.77
CA ILE A 64 1.20 -31.01 -5.25
C ILE A 64 1.95 -30.45 -4.04
N SER A 65 3.27 -30.39 -4.14
CA SER A 65 4.14 -29.70 -3.20
C SER A 65 4.21 -28.20 -3.50
N ARG A 66 4.73 -27.43 -2.53
CA ARG A 66 4.87 -25.99 -2.70
C ARG A 66 5.85 -25.62 -3.82
N SER A 67 6.94 -26.37 -3.98
CA SER A 67 7.95 -26.13 -5.02
C SER A 67 7.34 -26.33 -6.40
N GLU A 68 6.58 -27.40 -6.60
CA GLU A 68 5.90 -27.69 -7.87
C GLU A 68 4.88 -26.62 -8.24
N ALA A 69 4.10 -26.12 -7.29
CA ALA A 69 3.17 -25.02 -7.56
C ALA A 69 3.87 -23.68 -7.79
N SER A 70 5.00 -23.42 -7.13
CA SER A 70 5.75 -22.16 -7.26
C SER A 70 6.30 -21.96 -8.67
N HIS A 71 6.51 -23.04 -9.43
CA HIS A 71 6.90 -22.97 -10.84
C HIS A 71 5.91 -22.17 -11.71
N TRP A 72 4.64 -22.12 -11.30
CA TRP A 72 3.58 -21.46 -12.04
C TRP A 72 3.41 -19.97 -11.68
N LEU A 73 4.11 -19.48 -10.67
CA LEU A 73 3.78 -18.24 -9.98
C LEU A 73 4.89 -17.21 -10.07
N THR A 74 4.50 -15.95 -9.84
CA THR A 74 5.45 -14.92 -9.42
C THR A 74 5.95 -15.22 -8.01
N VAL A 75 7.07 -14.62 -7.61
CA VAL A 75 7.60 -14.69 -6.24
C VAL A 75 6.54 -14.23 -5.21
N ASN A 76 5.80 -13.16 -5.54
CA ASN A 76 4.68 -12.67 -4.73
C ASN A 76 3.51 -13.64 -4.69
N GLY A 77 3.14 -14.24 -5.83
CA GLY A 77 2.11 -15.29 -5.91
C GLY A 77 2.44 -16.50 -5.04
N ALA A 78 3.68 -17.00 -5.10
CA ALA A 78 4.18 -18.11 -4.30
C ALA A 78 4.18 -17.81 -2.78
N THR A 79 4.36 -16.55 -2.40
CA THR A 79 4.31 -16.10 -1.00
C THR A 79 2.89 -16.08 -0.45
N ARG A 80 1.91 -15.69 -1.28
CA ARG A 80 0.48 -15.62 -0.91
C ARG A 80 -0.20 -16.99 -0.79
N LEU A 81 0.41 -18.06 -1.29
CA LEU A 81 -0.11 -19.42 -1.21
C LEU A 81 0.07 -20.13 0.16
N ARG A 82 0.47 -19.41 1.22
CA ARG A 82 0.91 -19.93 2.53
C ARG A 82 -0.05 -20.90 3.28
N ARG A 83 -1.26 -21.17 2.79
CA ARG A 83 -2.29 -21.99 3.49
C ARG A 83 -2.68 -23.31 2.82
N TYR A 84 -2.14 -23.67 1.66
CA TYR A 84 -2.72 -24.73 0.82
C TYR A 84 -1.77 -25.85 0.36
N PHE A 85 -0.67 -26.14 1.08
CA PHE A 85 0.26 -27.21 0.70
C PHE A 85 0.60 -28.15 1.88
N PRO A 86 0.83 -29.46 1.61
CA PRO A 86 0.60 -30.15 0.33
C PRO A 86 -0.90 -30.23 0.00
N THR A 87 -1.26 -30.29 -1.29
CA THR A 87 -2.68 -30.41 -1.69
C THR A 87 -2.85 -31.23 -2.94
N LYS A 88 -3.95 -31.98 -3.05
CA LYS A 88 -4.32 -32.67 -4.30
C LYS A 88 -4.71 -31.68 -5.41
N LYS A 89 -5.14 -30.48 -5.05
CA LYS A 89 -5.73 -29.50 -5.98
C LYS A 89 -5.61 -28.07 -5.45
N ILE A 90 -5.26 -27.13 -6.32
CA ILE A 90 -5.26 -25.70 -6.00
C ILE A 90 -5.74 -24.87 -7.19
N THR A 91 -6.50 -23.81 -6.92
CA THR A 91 -6.91 -22.85 -7.94
C THR A 91 -6.28 -21.49 -7.66
N ILE A 92 -5.61 -20.95 -8.65
CA ILE A 92 -4.72 -19.80 -8.58
C ILE A 92 -5.31 -18.67 -9.42
N SER A 93 -5.33 -17.46 -8.85
CA SER A 93 -5.74 -16.25 -9.55
C SER A 93 -4.78 -15.91 -10.70
N TYR A 94 -5.32 -15.42 -11.81
CA TYR A 94 -4.54 -14.86 -12.93
C TYR A 94 -3.41 -13.94 -12.46
N THR A 95 -3.71 -13.04 -11.51
CA THR A 95 -2.78 -12.03 -10.99
C THR A 95 -1.59 -12.58 -10.20
N HIS A 96 -1.58 -13.87 -9.86
CA HIS A 96 -0.48 -14.51 -9.14
C HIS A 96 0.47 -15.31 -10.05
N LEU A 97 0.13 -15.45 -11.33
CA LEU A 97 0.89 -16.23 -12.30
C LEU A 97 2.09 -15.46 -12.84
N ASN A 98 3.19 -16.16 -13.08
CA ASN A 98 4.31 -15.58 -13.82
C ASN A 98 4.00 -15.45 -15.32
N SER A 99 4.82 -14.70 -16.06
CA SER A 99 4.60 -14.41 -17.49
C SER A 99 4.41 -15.67 -18.35
N ARG A 100 5.19 -16.74 -18.11
CA ARG A 100 5.06 -18.02 -18.83
C ARG A 100 3.69 -18.65 -18.58
N SER A 101 3.32 -18.81 -17.32
CA SER A 101 2.04 -19.42 -16.93
C SER A 101 0.84 -18.61 -17.37
N THR A 102 0.97 -17.28 -17.38
CA THR A 102 -0.03 -16.35 -17.91
C THR A 102 -0.25 -16.58 -19.41
N ALA A 103 0.82 -16.64 -20.21
CA ALA A 103 0.71 -16.90 -21.65
C ALA A 103 0.09 -18.27 -21.93
N ILE A 104 0.55 -19.30 -21.21
CA ILE A 104 0.06 -20.68 -21.32
C ILE A 104 -1.43 -20.78 -20.93
N LEU A 105 -1.84 -20.12 -19.85
CA LEU A 105 -3.23 -20.05 -19.41
C LEU A 105 -4.13 -19.38 -20.45
N ILE A 106 -3.72 -18.22 -20.96
CA ILE A 106 -4.48 -17.46 -21.96
C ILE A 106 -4.62 -18.26 -23.26
N LYS A 107 -3.54 -18.89 -23.75
CA LYS A 107 -3.60 -19.78 -24.92
C LYS A 107 -4.54 -20.97 -24.70
N GLY A 108 -4.58 -21.51 -23.48
CA GLY A 108 -5.52 -22.58 -23.12
C GLY A 108 -6.99 -22.14 -23.11
N VAL A 109 -7.29 -20.93 -22.61
CA VAL A 109 -8.66 -20.37 -22.61
C VAL A 109 -9.07 -19.93 -24.02
N PHE A 110 -8.17 -19.29 -24.75
CA PHE A 110 -8.43 -18.65 -26.04
C PHE A 110 -7.45 -19.15 -27.13
N PRO A 111 -7.61 -20.40 -27.61
CA PRO A 111 -6.65 -21.00 -28.55
C PRO A 111 -6.67 -20.38 -29.94
N LYS A 112 -7.66 -19.54 -30.26
CA LYS A 112 -7.80 -18.86 -31.55
C LYS A 112 -7.17 -17.46 -31.55
N ASP A 113 -6.67 -17.00 -30.41
CA ASP A 113 -6.05 -15.69 -30.31
C ASP A 113 -4.62 -15.74 -30.88
N SER A 114 -4.23 -14.70 -31.60
CA SER A 114 -2.90 -14.59 -32.22
C SER A 114 -2.41 -13.14 -32.22
N PHE A 115 -1.09 -12.96 -32.29
CA PHE A 115 -0.49 -11.65 -32.52
C PHE A 115 -0.18 -11.48 -34.00
N GLU A 116 -0.81 -10.51 -34.66
CA GLU A 116 -0.64 -10.22 -36.09
C GLU A 116 -0.76 -8.72 -36.36
N LYS A 117 0.06 -8.19 -37.27
CA LYS A 117 0.00 -6.79 -37.74
C LYS A 117 0.03 -5.75 -36.61
N GLY A 118 0.89 -5.96 -35.60
CA GLY A 118 1.09 -4.99 -34.51
C GLY A 118 0.02 -5.01 -33.41
N ALA A 119 -0.89 -5.99 -33.40
CA ALA A 119 -1.88 -6.15 -32.36
C ALA A 119 -2.11 -7.62 -32.00
N TYR A 120 -2.56 -7.86 -30.77
CA TYR A 120 -3.05 -9.16 -30.34
C TYR A 120 -4.55 -9.24 -30.60
N HIS A 121 -4.99 -10.20 -31.41
CA HIS A 121 -6.39 -10.36 -31.81
C HIS A 121 -7.05 -11.38 -30.90
N HIS A 122 -8.07 -10.93 -30.19
CA HIS A 122 -8.83 -11.74 -29.24
C HIS A 122 -10.25 -11.99 -29.75
N LYS A 123 -10.71 -13.24 -29.79
CA LYS A 123 -12.10 -13.57 -30.16
C LYS A 123 -12.98 -13.78 -28.93
N VAL A 124 -14.00 -12.94 -28.79
CA VAL A 124 -14.94 -13.03 -27.66
C VAL A 124 -15.68 -14.36 -27.67
N SER A 125 -15.46 -15.20 -26.66
CA SER A 125 -15.86 -16.62 -26.69
C SER A 125 -16.82 -17.03 -25.57
N TYR A 126 -16.84 -16.31 -24.45
CA TYR A 126 -17.56 -16.64 -23.21
C TYR A 126 -18.47 -15.50 -22.74
N ARG A 127 -19.77 -15.63 -23.03
CA ARG A 127 -20.80 -14.61 -22.68
C ARG A 127 -20.81 -14.30 -21.19
N GLY A 128 -20.56 -13.03 -20.84
CA GLY A 128 -20.60 -12.50 -19.47
C GLY A 128 -19.39 -12.84 -18.60
N ALA A 129 -18.48 -13.69 -19.05
CA ALA A 129 -17.20 -13.92 -18.39
C ALA A 129 -16.12 -12.97 -18.90
N GLU A 130 -16.27 -12.53 -20.14
CA GLU A 130 -15.43 -11.54 -20.78
C GLU A 130 -16.12 -10.17 -20.74
N THR A 131 -15.37 -9.17 -20.30
CA THR A 131 -15.74 -7.76 -20.37
C THR A 131 -14.53 -7.00 -20.87
N PHE A 132 -14.74 -5.83 -21.46
CA PHE A 132 -13.64 -4.97 -21.91
C PHE A 132 -12.63 -4.69 -20.80
N TRP A 133 -13.11 -4.53 -19.57
CA TRP A 133 -12.27 -4.42 -18.39
C TRP A 133 -11.41 -5.66 -18.16
N ARG A 134 -12.01 -6.86 -18.17
CA ARG A 134 -11.28 -8.11 -17.96
C ARG A 134 -10.28 -8.41 -19.07
N LEU A 135 -10.66 -8.19 -20.33
CA LEU A 135 -9.73 -8.29 -21.45
C LEU A 135 -8.53 -7.36 -21.23
N SER A 136 -8.79 -6.13 -20.78
CA SER A 136 -7.73 -5.17 -20.49
C SER A 136 -6.87 -5.59 -19.30
N GLU A 137 -7.44 -6.09 -18.20
CA GLU A 137 -6.68 -6.64 -17.07
C GLU A 137 -5.83 -7.83 -17.50
N TRP A 138 -6.37 -8.74 -18.31
CA TRP A 138 -5.65 -9.92 -18.75
C TRP A 138 -4.51 -9.52 -19.69
N PHE A 139 -4.80 -8.86 -20.80
CA PHE A 139 -3.82 -8.61 -21.84
C PHE A 139 -2.88 -7.45 -21.55
N THR A 140 -3.30 -6.45 -20.76
CA THR A 140 -2.53 -5.21 -20.54
C THR A 140 -2.08 -5.00 -19.10
N GLY A 141 -2.55 -5.87 -18.17
CA GLY A 141 -2.31 -5.72 -16.74
C GLY A 141 -3.11 -4.58 -16.09
N ASN A 142 -3.87 -3.80 -16.87
CA ASN A 142 -4.67 -2.69 -16.37
C ASN A 142 -6.04 -2.63 -17.04
N GLY A 143 -7.10 -2.88 -16.26
CA GLY A 143 -8.49 -2.82 -16.72
C GLY A 143 -8.89 -1.50 -17.38
N ALA A 144 -8.26 -0.38 -16.99
CA ALA A 144 -8.54 0.96 -17.51
C ALA A 144 -8.11 1.17 -18.97
N ASN A 145 -7.24 0.30 -19.50
CA ASN A 145 -6.84 0.35 -20.91
C ASN A 145 -7.97 -0.02 -21.88
N TYR A 146 -9.14 -0.42 -21.36
CA TYR A 146 -10.27 -0.80 -22.16
C TYR A 146 -10.75 0.30 -23.11
N ARG A 147 -10.59 1.58 -22.74
CA ARG A 147 -10.93 2.71 -23.62
C ARG A 147 -9.96 2.84 -24.78
N ALA A 148 -8.67 2.61 -24.53
CA ALA A 148 -7.67 2.62 -25.59
C ALA A 148 -7.91 1.44 -26.57
N ILE A 149 -8.27 0.27 -26.05
CA ILE A 149 -8.67 -0.88 -26.85
C ILE A 149 -9.96 -0.58 -27.63
N MET A 150 -11.01 -0.05 -27.00
CA MET A 150 -12.26 0.32 -27.69
C MET A 150 -12.02 1.34 -28.80
N ARG A 151 -11.17 2.35 -28.56
CA ARG A 151 -10.81 3.35 -29.57
C ARG A 151 -10.04 2.74 -30.74
N ALA A 152 -9.07 1.87 -30.45
CA ALA A 152 -8.31 1.15 -31.49
C ALA A 152 -9.21 0.26 -32.36
N ASN A 153 -10.30 -0.27 -31.78
CA ASN A 153 -11.30 -1.08 -32.50
C ASN A 153 -12.48 -0.27 -33.07
N ARG A 154 -12.47 1.06 -32.92
CA ARG A 154 -13.57 1.97 -33.35
C ARG A 154 -14.94 1.59 -32.75
N LEU A 155 -14.95 1.07 -31.53
CA LEU A 155 -16.16 0.61 -30.84
C LEU A 155 -16.76 1.72 -29.99
N ARG A 156 -18.06 1.96 -30.17
CA ARG A 156 -18.84 2.96 -29.41
C ARG A 156 -19.55 2.39 -28.19
N SER A 157 -19.69 1.07 -28.09
CA SER A 157 -20.34 0.38 -26.98
C SER A 157 -19.33 -0.50 -26.24
N SER A 158 -19.39 -0.48 -24.91
CA SER A 158 -18.60 -1.34 -24.03
C SER A 158 -19.23 -2.73 -23.84
N THR A 159 -20.36 -3.01 -24.48
CA THR A 159 -20.95 -4.34 -24.52
C THR A 159 -20.18 -5.23 -25.49
N LEU A 160 -19.46 -6.23 -24.97
CA LEU A 160 -18.83 -7.26 -25.79
C LEU A 160 -19.89 -8.21 -26.36
N LYS A 161 -20.06 -8.19 -27.68
CA LYS A 161 -20.88 -9.17 -28.39
C LYS A 161 -20.10 -10.46 -28.59
N TRP A 162 -20.75 -11.59 -28.37
CA TRP A 162 -20.15 -12.91 -28.60
C TRP A 162 -19.68 -13.05 -30.05
N GLY A 163 -18.52 -13.66 -30.26
CA GLY A 163 -17.91 -13.88 -31.57
C GLY A 163 -17.14 -12.69 -32.15
N THR A 164 -17.19 -11.51 -31.52
CA THR A 164 -16.50 -10.30 -31.97
C THR A 164 -14.99 -10.46 -31.83
N TRP A 165 -14.24 -9.98 -32.83
CA TRP A 165 -12.78 -9.85 -32.75
C TRP A 165 -12.40 -8.49 -32.14
N ILE A 166 -11.49 -8.51 -31.18
CA ILE A 166 -10.95 -7.34 -30.49
C ILE A 166 -9.45 -7.32 -30.69
N SER A 167 -8.94 -6.31 -31.39
CA SER A 167 -7.50 -6.06 -31.55
C SER A 167 -6.97 -5.25 -30.38
N ILE A 168 -5.97 -5.77 -29.68
CA ILE A 168 -5.32 -5.12 -28.55
C ILE A 168 -3.96 -4.61 -29.03
N PRO A 169 -3.75 -3.28 -29.14
CA PRO A 169 -2.51 -2.69 -29.65
C PRO A 169 -1.28 -3.17 -28.89
N LYS A 170 -0.18 -3.44 -29.60
CA LYS A 170 1.09 -3.93 -29.03
C LYS A 170 1.58 -3.09 -27.86
N GLU A 171 1.40 -1.77 -27.93
CA GLU A 171 1.87 -0.78 -26.96
C GLU A 171 1.17 -0.94 -25.60
N LEU A 172 0.00 -1.57 -25.58
CA LEU A 172 -0.77 -1.83 -24.36
C LEU A 172 -0.50 -3.23 -23.80
N LEU A 173 0.03 -4.15 -24.60
CA LEU A 173 0.17 -5.55 -24.19
C LEU A 173 1.22 -5.72 -23.10
N LEU A 174 0.93 -6.60 -22.14
CA LEU A 174 1.94 -7.14 -21.26
C LEU A 174 3.03 -7.85 -22.08
N PRO A 175 4.29 -7.87 -21.58
CA PRO A 175 5.39 -8.55 -22.28
C PRO A 175 5.10 -10.00 -22.67
N ALA A 176 4.25 -10.70 -21.89
CA ALA A 176 3.86 -12.09 -22.16
C ALA A 176 3.06 -12.29 -23.47
N PHE A 177 2.49 -11.23 -24.03
CA PHE A 177 1.66 -11.28 -25.25
C PHE A 177 2.26 -10.50 -26.43
N GLN A 178 3.41 -9.87 -26.23
CA GLN A 178 4.14 -9.23 -27.31
C GLN A 178 5.00 -10.25 -28.04
N PRO A 179 5.16 -10.14 -29.37
CA PRO A 179 6.18 -10.91 -30.08
C PRO A 179 7.56 -10.49 -29.55
N LEU A 180 8.45 -11.45 -29.32
CA LEU A 180 9.83 -11.19 -28.90
C LEU A 180 10.51 -10.31 -29.95
N ALA A 181 10.74 -9.02 -29.65
CA ALA A 181 11.41 -8.09 -30.55
C ALA A 181 12.49 -7.28 -29.81
N LYS A 182 13.68 -7.21 -30.44
CA LYS A 182 14.90 -6.52 -29.98
C LYS A 182 14.65 -5.03 -29.70
N ALA A 183 15.32 -4.53 -28.66
CA ALA A 183 15.09 -3.23 -28.05
C ALA A 183 15.68 -2.06 -28.84
N GLU A 184 14.94 -0.94 -28.95
CA GLU A 184 15.46 0.41 -29.21
C GLU A 184 14.53 1.48 -28.60
N SER A 185 15.09 2.60 -28.15
CA SER A 185 14.45 3.64 -27.31
C SER A 185 14.66 5.05 -27.87
N LYS A 186 13.66 5.93 -27.76
CA LYS A 186 13.85 7.40 -27.80
C LYS A 186 12.96 8.16 -26.79
N PRO A 187 13.37 9.35 -26.33
CA PRO A 187 12.77 10.08 -25.20
C PRO A 187 11.86 11.25 -25.65
N VAL A 188 10.98 11.71 -24.74
CA VAL A 188 10.14 12.92 -24.90
C VAL A 188 10.27 13.80 -23.65
N THR A 189 10.48 15.10 -23.88
CA THR A 189 10.66 16.20 -22.92
C THR A 189 9.34 16.82 -22.43
N LEU A 190 9.31 17.34 -21.20
CA LEU A 190 8.19 18.13 -20.64
C LEU A 190 8.70 19.47 -20.05
N ALA A 191 7.91 20.53 -20.24
CA ALA A 191 8.18 21.91 -19.81
C ALA A 191 7.60 22.23 -18.40
N PRO A 192 8.09 23.27 -17.71
CA PRO A 192 7.74 23.56 -16.32
C PRO A 192 6.57 24.54 -16.17
N VAL A 193 5.84 24.46 -15.05
CA VAL A 193 4.85 25.46 -14.62
C VAL A 193 5.29 26.03 -13.26
N SER A 194 5.36 27.36 -13.18
CA SER A 194 5.83 28.13 -12.04
C SER A 194 4.69 28.45 -11.06
N ALA A 195 4.95 28.45 -9.75
CA ALA A 195 4.02 28.93 -8.73
C ALA A 195 4.76 29.72 -7.64
N THR A 196 4.25 30.91 -7.35
CA THR A 196 4.72 31.89 -6.36
C THR A 196 4.44 31.45 -4.92
N LEU A 197 5.39 31.77 -4.04
CA LEU A 197 5.48 31.37 -2.64
C LEU A 197 4.68 32.27 -1.68
N GLY A 198 4.02 31.66 -0.70
CA GLY A 198 3.47 32.31 0.50
C GLY A 198 4.15 31.80 1.79
N ASN A 199 4.08 32.61 2.85
CA ASN A 199 4.88 32.57 4.08
C ASN A 199 4.61 31.32 4.97
N PRO A 200 5.62 30.67 5.60
CA PRO A 200 5.48 29.37 6.30
C PRO A 200 4.71 29.37 7.65
N ALA A 201 4.19 30.51 8.11
CA ALA A 201 3.53 30.63 9.40
C ALA A 201 2.00 30.38 9.36
N GLU A 202 1.39 30.27 8.17
CA GLU A 202 -0.06 30.14 8.01
C GLU A 202 -0.57 28.71 7.75
N LEU A 203 0.28 27.68 7.83
CA LEU A 203 -0.13 26.26 7.64
C LEU A 203 -0.86 25.67 8.87
N GLY A 204 -1.80 26.45 9.41
CA GLY A 204 -2.66 26.12 10.54
C GLY A 204 -3.82 25.21 10.14
N LEU A 205 -3.89 24.07 10.83
CA LEU A 205 -4.72 22.89 10.55
C LEU A 205 -6.22 23.06 10.89
N SER A 206 -6.81 24.23 10.63
CA SER A 206 -8.22 24.53 10.92
C SER A 206 -9.03 25.14 9.77
N LEU A 207 -8.43 25.34 8.58
CA LEU A 207 -9.06 26.04 7.44
C LEU A 207 -9.56 25.12 6.31
N GLU A 208 -9.17 23.85 6.29
CA GLU A 208 -9.33 23.00 5.09
C GLU A 208 -10.79 22.62 4.77
N ALA A 209 -11.68 22.43 5.75
CA ALA A 209 -13.08 22.09 5.45
C ALA A 209 -13.90 23.28 4.91
N GLU A 210 -13.58 24.51 5.32
CA GLU A 210 -14.20 25.73 4.79
C GLU A 210 -13.73 26.01 3.35
N GLN A 211 -12.48 25.66 3.05
CA GLN A 211 -11.90 25.78 1.70
C GLN A 211 -12.68 24.97 0.65
N PHE A 212 -13.17 23.78 0.99
CA PHE A 212 -13.85 22.90 0.03
C PHE A 212 -15.38 23.08 -0.01
N HIS A 213 -15.93 24.03 0.78
CA HIS A 213 -17.37 24.36 0.81
C HIS A 213 -18.31 23.13 0.87
N LEU A 214 -17.98 22.13 1.71
CA LEU A 214 -18.80 20.94 1.87
C LEU A 214 -20.15 21.29 2.50
N THR A 215 -21.24 20.88 1.86
CA THR A 215 -22.60 20.91 2.47
C THR A 215 -23.03 19.53 2.90
N TYR A 216 -23.89 19.42 3.90
CA TYR A 216 -24.26 18.14 4.51
C TYR A 216 -25.76 17.88 4.40
N GLY A 217 -26.14 16.61 4.24
CA GLY A 217 -27.52 16.21 4.13
C GLY A 217 -27.76 14.75 4.48
N LYS A 218 -29.02 14.35 4.47
CA LYS A 218 -29.47 12.98 4.69
C LYS A 218 -30.57 12.64 3.69
N ASP A 219 -30.52 11.42 3.15
CA ASP A 219 -31.61 10.86 2.36
C ASP A 219 -31.75 9.36 2.66
N GLN A 220 -32.52 8.63 1.83
CA GLN A 220 -32.79 7.20 2.03
C GLN A 220 -31.55 6.29 2.06
N ASP A 221 -30.42 6.68 1.44
CA ASP A 221 -29.19 5.88 1.51
C ASP A 221 -28.24 6.35 2.62
N GLY A 222 -28.70 7.22 3.53
CA GLY A 222 -27.97 7.69 4.71
C GLY A 222 -27.43 9.11 4.62
N GLU A 223 -26.60 9.48 5.60
CA GLU A 223 -25.95 10.80 5.72
C GLU A 223 -24.80 10.97 4.72
N TYR A 224 -24.64 12.18 4.19
CA TYR A 224 -23.63 12.50 3.18
C TYR A 224 -23.13 13.94 3.29
N ALA A 225 -21.92 14.17 2.78
CA ALA A 225 -21.47 15.49 2.37
C ALA A 225 -21.63 15.65 0.85
N VAL A 226 -21.77 16.88 0.37
CA VAL A 226 -21.78 17.24 -1.05
C VAL A 226 -20.58 18.11 -1.33
N TYR A 227 -19.80 17.72 -2.33
CA TYR A 227 -18.71 18.51 -2.87
C TYR A 227 -18.99 18.90 -4.32
N GLN A 228 -18.69 20.14 -4.70
CA GLN A 228 -18.80 20.61 -6.08
C GLN A 228 -17.44 20.48 -6.76
N LEU A 229 -17.36 19.65 -7.82
CA LEU A 229 -16.09 19.46 -8.52
C LEU A 229 -15.57 20.77 -9.12
N GLU A 230 -14.30 21.08 -8.84
CA GLU A 230 -13.61 22.22 -9.43
C GLU A 230 -12.93 21.87 -10.77
N LYS A 231 -12.43 22.90 -11.46
CA LYS A 231 -11.76 22.73 -12.75
C LYS A 231 -10.49 21.89 -12.58
N GLY A 232 -10.36 20.83 -13.38
CA GLY A 232 -9.19 19.94 -13.37
C GLY A 232 -9.29 18.80 -12.36
N GLU A 233 -10.38 18.72 -11.61
CA GLU A 233 -10.58 17.70 -10.61
C GLU A 233 -11.21 16.41 -11.14
N ALA A 234 -10.95 15.31 -10.45
CA ALA A 234 -11.50 14.01 -10.79
C ALA A 234 -11.95 13.25 -9.54
N LEU A 235 -12.97 12.40 -9.72
CA LEU A 235 -13.53 11.60 -8.64
C LEU A 235 -12.50 10.73 -7.89
N TYR A 236 -11.49 10.22 -8.60
CA TYR A 236 -10.47 9.34 -8.01
C TYR A 236 -9.52 10.11 -7.07
N SER A 237 -8.91 11.19 -7.55
CA SER A 237 -7.87 11.92 -6.83
C SER A 237 -8.46 13.04 -5.96
N SER A 238 -9.31 13.89 -6.52
CA SER A 238 -9.78 15.11 -5.86
C SER A 238 -10.91 14.86 -4.87
N VAL A 239 -11.60 13.72 -4.99
CA VAL A 239 -12.71 13.38 -4.09
C VAL A 239 -12.36 12.19 -3.20
N VAL A 240 -12.07 11.02 -3.78
CA VAL A 240 -11.80 9.82 -3.00
C VAL A 240 -10.51 9.95 -2.20
N VAL A 241 -9.38 10.31 -2.81
CA VAL A 241 -8.12 10.43 -2.06
C VAL A 241 -8.19 11.55 -1.01
N ARG A 242 -8.67 12.74 -1.39
CA ARG A 242 -8.79 13.91 -0.52
C ARG A 242 -9.68 13.66 0.70
N PHE A 243 -10.96 13.38 0.50
CA PHE A 243 -11.94 13.42 1.59
C PHE A 243 -11.97 12.15 2.45
N THR A 244 -11.36 11.06 1.97
CA THR A 244 -11.50 9.73 2.61
C THR A 244 -10.16 9.12 3.03
N GLY A 245 -9.06 9.76 2.62
CA GLY A 245 -7.69 9.34 2.90
C GLY A 245 -7.31 7.97 2.33
N ARG A 246 -8.08 7.44 1.37
CA ARG A 246 -7.79 6.17 0.72
C ARG A 246 -6.75 6.37 -0.38
N LEU A 247 -5.66 5.61 -0.31
CA LEU A 247 -4.55 5.69 -1.27
C LEU A 247 -4.26 4.38 -2.00
N ASP A 248 -4.52 3.24 -1.34
CA ASP A 248 -4.37 1.93 -1.96
C ASP A 248 -5.30 1.80 -3.17
N ALA A 249 -4.80 1.21 -4.26
CA ALA A 249 -5.52 1.14 -5.53
C ALA A 249 -6.85 0.39 -5.41
N ASP A 250 -6.89 -0.72 -4.67
CA ASP A 250 -8.12 -1.51 -4.49
C ASP A 250 -9.11 -0.72 -3.65
N SER A 251 -8.65 -0.08 -2.58
CA SER A 251 -9.50 0.74 -1.72
C SER A 251 -10.08 1.97 -2.45
N VAL A 252 -9.27 2.65 -3.27
CA VAL A 252 -9.72 3.78 -4.09
C VAL A 252 -10.79 3.32 -5.07
N HIS A 253 -10.53 2.23 -5.80
CA HIS A 253 -11.49 1.68 -6.78
C HIS A 253 -12.80 1.21 -6.12
N GLU A 254 -12.74 0.59 -4.95
CA GLU A 254 -13.92 0.21 -4.18
C GLU A 254 -14.77 1.41 -3.80
N LEU A 255 -14.15 2.48 -3.31
CA LEU A 255 -14.86 3.66 -2.83
C LEU A 255 -15.42 4.50 -3.98
N VAL A 256 -14.71 4.57 -5.11
CA VAL A 256 -15.25 5.13 -6.35
C VAL A 256 -16.55 4.43 -6.73
N ARG A 257 -16.62 3.08 -6.69
CA ARG A 257 -17.86 2.35 -7.01
C ARG A 257 -19.02 2.71 -6.08
N VAL A 258 -18.74 2.92 -4.79
CA VAL A 258 -19.74 3.35 -3.81
C VAL A 258 -20.25 4.75 -4.17
N ILE A 259 -19.36 5.71 -4.41
CA ILE A 259 -19.72 7.09 -4.74
C ILE A 259 -20.45 7.18 -6.09
N VAL A 260 -20.00 6.43 -7.10
CA VAL A 260 -20.69 6.32 -8.40
C VAL A 260 -22.11 5.84 -8.24
N LYS A 261 -22.33 4.76 -7.49
CA LYS A 261 -23.66 4.22 -7.20
C LYS A 261 -24.51 5.24 -6.45
N ARG A 262 -23.95 5.87 -5.42
CA ARG A 262 -24.62 6.89 -4.59
C ARG A 262 -25.14 8.08 -5.41
N ASN A 263 -24.36 8.50 -6.41
CA ASN A 263 -24.65 9.66 -7.23
C ASN A 263 -25.33 9.33 -8.57
N LYS A 264 -25.59 8.06 -8.86
CA LYS A 264 -26.12 7.59 -10.16
C LYS A 264 -25.27 8.08 -11.35
N ILE A 265 -23.95 8.17 -11.16
CA ILE A 265 -23.01 8.61 -12.20
C ILE A 265 -22.92 7.53 -13.28
N ARG A 266 -23.21 7.89 -14.53
CA ARG A 266 -23.15 6.96 -15.69
C ARG A 266 -21.72 6.76 -16.18
N ASP A 267 -20.97 7.85 -16.34
CA ASP A 267 -19.54 7.83 -16.66
C ASP A 267 -18.81 8.87 -15.80
N VAL A 268 -17.79 8.41 -15.10
CA VAL A 268 -16.94 9.23 -14.21
C VAL A 268 -16.01 10.18 -14.97
N THR A 269 -15.78 9.98 -16.27
CA THR A 269 -14.95 10.91 -17.07
C THR A 269 -15.71 12.02 -17.74
N ASP A 270 -17.05 11.96 -17.75
CA ASP A 270 -17.89 13.00 -18.31
C ASP A 270 -18.44 13.93 -17.22
N MET A 271 -17.89 13.82 -16.00
CA MET A 271 -18.23 14.71 -14.89
C MET A 271 -17.75 16.12 -15.20
N LYS A 272 -18.70 17.07 -15.21
CA LYS A 272 -18.43 18.49 -15.50
C LYS A 272 -17.98 19.22 -14.24
N VAL A 273 -17.33 20.37 -14.45
CA VAL A 273 -17.11 21.35 -13.39
C VAL A 273 -18.45 21.74 -12.77
N GLY A 274 -18.50 21.87 -11.45
CA GLY A 274 -19.73 22.11 -10.69
C GLY A 274 -20.63 20.88 -10.56
N TYR A 275 -20.15 19.67 -10.86
CA TYR A 275 -20.92 18.47 -10.56
C TYR A 275 -20.96 18.23 -9.04
N ALA A 276 -22.17 18.17 -8.49
CA ALA A 276 -22.41 17.90 -7.08
C ALA A 276 -22.22 16.41 -6.75
N VAL A 277 -21.14 16.08 -6.05
CA VAL A 277 -20.80 14.71 -5.64
C VAL A 277 -21.20 14.49 -4.18
N LYS A 278 -22.18 13.60 -3.95
CA LYS A 278 -22.53 13.06 -2.63
C LYS A 278 -21.50 12.04 -2.17
N ILE A 279 -20.83 12.31 -1.06
CA ILE A 279 -19.85 11.44 -0.42
C ILE A 279 -20.51 10.89 0.85
N PRO A 280 -20.68 9.56 1.02
CA PRO A 280 -21.26 9.02 2.23
C PRO A 280 -20.44 9.38 3.47
N MET A 281 -21.09 9.89 4.51
CA MET A 281 -20.42 10.48 5.67
C MET A 281 -19.57 9.45 6.43
N GLU A 282 -19.93 8.17 6.38
CA GLU A 282 -19.18 7.07 7.00
C GLU A 282 -17.75 6.87 6.44
N TYR A 283 -17.43 7.43 5.26
CA TYR A 283 -16.10 7.34 4.65
C TYR A 283 -15.30 8.64 4.74
N LEU A 284 -15.90 9.73 5.24
CA LEU A 284 -15.19 10.99 5.40
C LEU A 284 -14.13 10.86 6.49
N LEU A 285 -13.00 11.50 6.26
CA LEU A 285 -12.04 11.74 7.33
C LEU A 285 -12.65 12.70 8.37
N PRO A 286 -12.28 12.57 9.66
CA PRO A 286 -12.89 13.35 10.73
C PRO A 286 -12.86 14.88 10.53
N GLU A 287 -11.81 15.40 9.92
CA GLU A 287 -11.63 16.80 9.56
C GLU A 287 -12.67 17.34 8.58
N PHE A 288 -13.30 16.45 7.79
CA PHE A 288 -14.35 16.79 6.82
C PHE A 288 -15.76 16.47 7.32
N LEU A 289 -15.92 16.12 8.60
CA LEU A 289 -17.23 15.96 9.22
C LEU A 289 -17.81 17.32 9.66
N PRO A 290 -19.15 17.45 9.84
CA PRO A 290 -19.74 18.67 10.37
C PRO A 290 -19.11 19.06 11.72
N LYS A 291 -18.82 20.35 11.93
CA LYS A 291 -18.22 20.85 13.19
C LYS A 291 -19.04 20.52 14.44
N THR A 292 -20.36 20.35 14.27
CA THR A 292 -21.29 19.96 15.34
C THR A 292 -21.23 18.47 15.67
N SER A 293 -20.71 17.64 14.75
CA SER A 293 -20.66 16.18 14.89
C SER A 293 -19.71 15.75 16.00
N LYS A 294 -20.02 14.59 16.61
CA LYS A 294 -19.15 13.98 17.62
C LYS A 294 -17.76 13.67 17.07
N GLY A 295 -17.68 13.13 15.84
CA GLY A 295 -16.42 12.74 15.21
C GLY A 295 -15.47 13.93 14.98
N PHE A 296 -15.98 15.07 14.51
CA PHE A 296 -15.17 16.28 14.35
C PHE A 296 -14.68 16.81 15.71
N LYS A 297 -15.56 16.91 16.71
CA LYS A 297 -15.19 17.39 18.05
C LYS A 297 -14.14 16.52 18.73
N GLU A 298 -14.25 15.20 18.59
CA GLU A 298 -13.23 14.25 19.08
C GLU A 298 -11.90 14.46 18.38
N TYR A 299 -11.89 14.58 17.05
CA TYR A 299 -10.68 14.86 16.27
C TYR A 299 -10.01 16.18 16.66
N GLU A 300 -10.79 17.26 16.75
CA GLU A 300 -10.29 18.59 17.09
C GLU A 300 -9.70 18.60 18.52
N ALA A 301 -10.38 17.95 19.47
CA ALA A 301 -9.87 17.81 20.83
C ALA A 301 -8.56 17.00 20.86
N GLU A 302 -8.48 15.88 20.14
CA GLU A 302 -7.25 15.08 20.06
C GLU A 302 -6.09 15.86 19.42
N LEU A 303 -6.35 16.64 18.38
CA LEU A 303 -5.33 17.52 17.79
C LEU A 303 -4.83 18.55 18.80
N LYS A 304 -5.73 19.31 19.45
CA LYS A 304 -5.38 20.30 20.48
C LYS A 304 -4.57 19.68 21.61
N GLU A 305 -4.94 18.49 22.07
CA GLU A 305 -4.19 17.73 23.09
C GLU A 305 -2.74 17.45 22.63
N THR A 306 -2.54 16.97 21.39
CA THR A 306 -1.21 16.63 20.88
C THR A 306 -0.35 17.86 20.60
N GLU A 307 -0.94 18.94 20.10
CA GLU A 307 -0.23 20.21 19.85
C GLU A 307 0.21 20.87 21.15
N LYS A 308 -0.67 20.92 22.16
CA LYS A 308 -0.33 21.38 23.50
C LYS A 308 0.81 20.56 24.10
N ALA A 309 0.71 19.23 24.05
CA ALA A 309 1.74 18.34 24.57
C ALA A 309 3.11 18.57 23.89
N ALA A 310 3.13 18.85 22.58
CA ALA A 310 4.35 19.17 21.86
C ALA A 310 4.92 20.55 22.19
N GLN A 311 4.06 21.55 22.41
CA GLN A 311 4.47 22.91 22.82
C GLN A 311 5.08 22.91 24.22
N GLU A 312 4.50 22.17 25.15
CA GLU A 312 5.00 22.03 26.54
C GLU A 312 6.28 21.17 26.62
N THR A 313 6.56 20.38 25.58
CA THR A 313 7.77 19.55 25.55
C THR A 313 8.99 20.38 25.15
N HIS A 314 9.95 20.49 26.06
CA HIS A 314 11.21 21.18 25.79
C HIS A 314 12.06 20.42 24.74
N ILE A 315 12.35 21.08 23.62
CA ILE A 315 13.32 20.66 22.62
C ILE A 315 14.52 21.60 22.75
N GLY A 316 15.66 21.07 23.19
CA GLY A 316 16.88 21.86 23.29
C GLY A 316 17.34 22.32 21.91
N LYS A 317 17.68 23.61 21.76
CA LYS A 317 18.33 24.09 20.53
C LYS A 317 19.73 23.49 20.46
N VAL A 318 20.08 22.88 19.33
CA VAL A 318 21.42 22.32 19.13
C VAL A 318 22.05 22.86 17.85
N MET A 319 23.31 23.30 17.96
CA MET A 319 24.08 23.74 16.80
C MET A 319 24.62 22.53 16.05
N HIS A 320 24.40 22.50 14.73
CA HIS A 320 24.86 21.43 13.83
C HIS A 320 24.54 20.02 14.33
N LEU A 321 23.36 19.80 14.91
CA LEU A 321 22.92 18.50 15.43
C LEU A 321 23.80 17.89 16.54
N LYS A 322 24.63 18.68 17.23
CA LYS A 322 25.49 18.18 18.32
C LYS A 322 24.65 17.47 19.38
N GLY A 323 24.96 16.18 19.63
CA GLY A 323 24.27 15.37 20.63
C GLY A 323 22.88 14.87 20.20
N VAL A 324 22.52 15.01 18.92
CA VAL A 324 21.34 14.37 18.32
C VAL A 324 21.74 13.02 17.74
N TYR A 325 20.97 11.99 18.09
CA TYR A 325 21.14 10.62 17.64
C TYR A 325 19.95 10.23 16.77
N LEU A 326 20.21 9.98 15.49
CA LEU A 326 19.22 9.50 14.52
C LEU A 326 19.30 7.97 14.42
N VAL A 327 18.33 7.28 15.00
CA VAL A 327 18.06 5.87 14.71
C VAL A 327 17.39 5.79 13.35
N LEU A 328 18.15 5.33 12.35
CA LEU A 328 17.79 5.42 10.94
C LEU A 328 17.45 4.04 10.37
N ASP A 329 16.22 3.87 9.93
CA ASP A 329 15.69 2.60 9.45
C ASP A 329 15.45 2.64 7.94
N SER A 330 16.08 1.70 7.22
CA SER A 330 15.76 1.43 5.81
C SER A 330 14.73 0.33 5.77
N GLY A 331 13.52 0.61 5.30
CA GLY A 331 12.47 -0.38 5.12
C GLY A 331 12.95 -1.60 4.32
N HIS A 332 12.26 -2.74 4.47
CA HIS A 332 12.42 -3.91 3.59
C HIS A 332 13.82 -4.55 3.62
N GLY A 333 14.33 -5.07 2.51
CA GLY A 333 15.65 -5.69 2.36
C GLY A 333 15.61 -7.21 2.29
N GLY A 334 16.63 -7.76 1.63
CA GLY A 334 16.79 -9.19 1.46
C GLY A 334 15.62 -9.81 0.71
N ARG A 335 14.94 -10.77 1.35
CA ARG A 335 13.84 -11.51 0.74
C ARG A 335 12.60 -10.63 0.50
N ASP A 336 12.46 -9.56 1.26
CA ASP A 336 11.36 -8.62 1.15
C ASP A 336 11.88 -7.38 0.44
N SER A 337 11.78 -7.32 -0.89
CA SER A 337 12.26 -6.18 -1.68
C SER A 337 11.35 -4.95 -1.62
N GLY A 338 10.28 -5.02 -0.81
CA GLY A 338 9.23 -4.01 -0.79
C GLY A 338 8.53 -3.83 -2.14
N ALA A 339 8.09 -2.62 -2.43
CA ALA A 339 7.48 -2.27 -3.70
C ALA A 339 8.47 -2.49 -4.86
N TYR A 340 8.02 -3.12 -5.96
CA TYR A 340 8.82 -3.26 -7.19
C TYR A 340 8.00 -2.89 -8.43
N TYR A 341 8.21 -1.68 -8.95
CA TYR A 341 7.48 -1.12 -10.08
C TYR A 341 8.38 -0.17 -10.86
N ASN A 342 8.11 0.01 -12.16
CA ASN A 342 8.80 1.00 -12.99
C ASN A 342 10.35 0.91 -12.93
N ARG A 343 10.86 -0.33 -12.81
CA ARG A 343 12.30 -0.67 -12.69
C ARG A 343 12.99 -0.16 -11.41
N ALA A 344 12.22 0.26 -10.41
CA ALA A 344 12.69 0.59 -9.07
C ALA A 344 12.11 -0.41 -8.07
N TRP A 345 12.94 -0.93 -7.19
CA TRP A 345 12.53 -1.73 -6.04
C TRP A 345 12.91 -0.99 -4.76
N GLU A 346 12.11 -1.16 -3.72
CA GLU A 346 12.12 -0.23 -2.59
C GLU A 346 13.41 -0.33 -1.76
N ASP A 347 13.78 -1.54 -1.35
CA ASP A 347 14.87 -1.77 -0.40
C ASP A 347 16.18 -1.07 -0.78
N ASP A 348 16.66 -1.23 -2.01
CA ASP A 348 17.98 -0.79 -2.43
C ASP A 348 18.09 0.71 -2.63
N TYR A 349 17.06 1.32 -3.23
CA TYR A 349 17.05 2.76 -3.45
C TYR A 349 16.81 3.51 -2.14
N ILE A 350 15.99 2.95 -1.24
CA ILE A 350 15.81 3.49 0.10
C ILE A 350 17.08 3.30 0.94
N TYR A 351 17.75 2.15 0.82
CA TYR A 351 19.02 1.92 1.48
C TYR A 351 20.07 2.95 1.04
N ASP A 352 20.13 3.27 -0.26
CA ASP A 352 21.02 4.31 -0.78
C ASP A 352 20.71 5.70 -0.19
N ILE A 353 19.43 6.09 -0.08
CA ILE A 353 19.03 7.35 0.56
C ILE A 353 19.51 7.40 2.02
N ILE A 354 19.36 6.31 2.79
CA ILE A 354 19.85 6.33 4.17
C ILE A 354 21.38 6.36 4.25
N CYS A 355 22.10 5.79 3.28
CA CYS A 355 23.57 5.90 3.20
C CYS A 355 23.98 7.35 2.98
N ARG A 356 23.27 8.08 2.10
CA ARG A 356 23.51 9.51 1.86
C ARG A 356 23.21 10.35 3.09
N ILE A 357 22.09 10.10 3.77
CA ILE A 357 21.75 10.78 5.04
C ILE A 357 22.83 10.53 6.09
N LYS A 358 23.25 9.26 6.26
CA LYS A 358 24.32 8.87 7.18
C LYS A 358 25.61 9.63 6.90
N ARG A 359 26.06 9.62 5.64
CA ARG A 359 27.26 10.36 5.19
C ARG A 359 27.14 11.84 5.53
N ILE A 360 26.05 12.51 5.15
CA ILE A 360 25.87 13.95 5.38
C ILE A 360 25.87 14.25 6.89
N ILE A 361 25.12 13.52 7.70
CA ILE A 361 25.07 13.77 9.16
C ILE A 361 26.45 13.59 9.80
N GLU A 362 27.17 12.52 9.47
CA GLU A 362 28.43 12.20 10.16
C GLU A 362 29.64 12.99 9.64
N THR A 363 29.57 13.53 8.42
CA THR A 363 30.70 14.29 7.82
C THR A 363 30.46 15.80 7.78
N GLU A 364 29.21 16.24 7.66
CA GLU A 364 28.86 17.67 7.51
C GLU A 364 28.21 18.24 8.79
N THR A 365 27.92 17.41 9.81
CA THR A 365 27.32 17.84 11.08
C THR A 365 28.01 17.20 12.30
N LYS A 366 27.51 17.50 13.50
CA LYS A 366 27.93 16.89 14.78
C LYS A 366 26.90 15.88 15.30
N GLY A 367 25.96 15.47 14.46
CA GLY A 367 24.98 14.43 14.76
C GLY A 367 25.54 13.02 14.63
N HIS A 368 24.82 12.06 15.16
CA HIS A 368 25.19 10.64 15.12
C HIS A 368 24.10 9.82 14.45
N VAL A 369 24.47 8.85 13.62
CA VAL A 369 23.51 7.94 12.98
C VAL A 369 23.69 6.52 13.48
N ILE A 370 22.59 5.92 13.93
CA ILE A 370 22.51 4.52 14.33
C ILE A 370 21.61 3.80 13.32
N PRO A 371 22.18 3.24 12.24
CA PRO A 371 21.39 2.53 11.25
C PRO A 371 20.86 1.21 11.82
N THR A 372 19.60 0.87 11.54
CA THR A 372 19.00 -0.42 11.91
C THR A 372 19.34 -1.53 10.91
N THR A 373 19.61 -1.16 9.66
CA THR A 373 19.91 -2.08 8.54
C THR A 373 21.38 -1.99 8.15
N PHE A 374 21.97 -3.11 7.75
CA PHE A 374 23.32 -3.21 7.22
C PHE A 374 23.31 -4.07 5.95
N ASP A 375 23.74 -3.50 4.83
CA ASP A 375 24.01 -4.19 3.58
C ASP A 375 25.52 -4.54 3.54
N LYS A 376 25.82 -5.81 3.31
CA LYS A 376 27.20 -6.30 3.40
C LYS A 376 28.01 -5.88 2.17
N SER A 377 27.39 -5.82 1.01
CA SER A 377 28.04 -5.42 -0.24
C SER A 377 28.33 -3.93 -0.28
N ARG A 378 27.42 -3.10 0.23
CA ARG A 378 27.50 -1.62 0.16
C ARG A 378 28.19 -0.98 1.34
N ARG A 379 28.08 -1.57 2.54
CA ARG A 379 28.73 -1.08 3.77
C ARG A 379 28.50 0.42 4.02
N TYR A 380 27.26 0.89 3.82
CA TYR A 380 26.85 2.30 3.92
C TYR A 380 27.41 3.26 2.86
N THR A 381 27.89 2.75 1.73
CA THR A 381 28.42 3.57 0.64
C THR A 381 27.31 3.99 -0.31
N PRO A 382 27.10 5.30 -0.55
CA PRO A 382 26.20 5.76 -1.60
C PRO A 382 26.63 5.34 -3.00
N ILE A 383 25.66 5.13 -3.89
CA ILE A 383 25.86 4.67 -5.26
C ILE A 383 25.41 5.75 -6.23
N GLU A 384 26.34 6.17 -7.09
CA GLU A 384 26.15 7.12 -8.19
C GLU A 384 25.69 6.41 -9.48
N SER A 385 24.59 5.64 -9.39
CA SER A 385 24.01 4.92 -10.53
C SER A 385 22.49 5.07 -10.55
N GLU A 386 21.92 5.15 -11.76
CA GLU A 386 20.48 5.13 -11.97
C GLU A 386 19.84 3.74 -11.86
N ASN A 387 20.65 2.71 -12.04
CA ASN A 387 20.21 1.33 -12.03
C ASN A 387 21.04 0.61 -10.98
N LEU A 388 20.51 0.54 -9.77
CA LEU A 388 21.07 -0.31 -8.73
C LEU A 388 20.93 -1.77 -9.15
N LYS A 389 21.70 -2.69 -8.56
CA LYS A 389 21.50 -4.13 -8.77
C LYS A 389 20.76 -4.66 -7.56
N MET A 390 19.71 -5.44 -7.80
CA MET A 390 18.99 -6.06 -6.70
C MET A 390 19.92 -7.05 -6.00
N ASP A 391 20.21 -6.78 -4.74
CA ASP A 391 20.94 -7.70 -3.87
C ASP A 391 20.06 -8.13 -2.70
N HIS A 392 20.55 -9.09 -1.91
CA HIS A 392 19.77 -9.72 -0.84
C HIS A 392 20.63 -10.02 0.40
N ASP A 393 21.74 -9.29 0.58
CA ASP A 393 22.73 -9.53 1.62
C ASP A 393 22.62 -8.59 2.83
N GLU A 394 21.42 -8.07 3.05
CA GLU A 394 21.12 -7.13 4.12
C GLU A 394 20.70 -7.82 5.42
N PHE A 395 20.98 -7.15 6.53
CA PHE A 395 20.76 -7.61 7.89
C PHE A 395 20.14 -6.50 8.73
N LEU A 396 19.31 -6.87 9.71
CA LEU A 396 19.06 -5.99 10.84
C LEU A 396 20.23 -6.10 11.81
N ARG A 397 20.67 -4.97 12.33
CA ARG A 397 21.77 -4.84 13.30
C ARG A 397 21.36 -5.24 14.73
N THR A 398 20.49 -6.24 14.85
CA THR A 398 20.24 -6.91 16.13
C THR A 398 21.47 -7.71 16.58
N THR A 399 21.41 -8.25 17.79
CA THR A 399 22.48 -9.07 18.37
C THR A 399 21.96 -10.46 18.73
N PRO A 400 22.26 -11.51 17.94
CA PRO A 400 23.03 -11.49 16.69
C PRO A 400 22.27 -10.83 15.53
N MET A 401 22.96 -10.50 14.44
CA MET A 401 22.34 -9.86 13.28
C MET A 401 21.24 -10.76 12.68
N PHE A 402 20.06 -10.19 12.43
CA PHE A 402 18.96 -10.91 11.79
C PHE A 402 19.10 -10.79 10.26
N PRO A 403 19.25 -11.89 9.51
CA PRO A 403 19.34 -11.83 8.05
C PRO A 403 17.99 -11.44 7.43
N LEU A 404 17.96 -10.39 6.60
CA LEU A 404 16.75 -9.95 5.92
C LEU A 404 16.34 -10.90 4.78
N ASN A 405 17.24 -11.78 4.32
CA ASN A 405 16.88 -12.91 3.45
C ASN A 405 16.10 -14.05 4.17
N SER A 406 15.92 -13.93 5.50
CA SER A 406 15.14 -14.89 6.29
C SER A 406 13.69 -15.01 5.82
N ARG A 407 13.14 -16.23 5.84
CA ARG A 407 11.70 -16.49 5.60
C ARG A 407 10.76 -15.78 6.61
N TYR A 408 11.32 -15.28 7.70
CA TYR A 408 10.61 -14.58 8.77
C TYR A 408 10.77 -13.05 8.68
N VAL A 409 11.37 -12.49 7.62
CA VAL A 409 11.60 -11.04 7.50
C VAL A 409 10.32 -10.21 7.66
N THR A 410 9.23 -10.60 6.99
CA THR A 410 7.94 -9.89 7.04
C THR A 410 7.11 -10.15 8.31
N SER A 411 7.62 -10.94 9.26
CA SER A 411 6.91 -11.28 10.51
C SER A 411 7.72 -10.99 11.76
N VAL A 412 8.98 -11.43 11.80
CA VAL A 412 9.92 -11.23 12.91
C VAL A 412 10.77 -10.00 12.64
N GLY A 413 11.28 -9.83 11.43
CA GLY A 413 12.14 -8.70 11.04
C GLY A 413 11.47 -7.35 11.29
N VAL A 414 10.22 -7.18 10.85
CA VAL A 414 9.42 -5.97 11.13
C VAL A 414 9.36 -5.63 12.62
N HIS A 415 9.30 -6.63 13.49
CA HIS A 415 9.28 -6.38 14.94
C HIS A 415 10.66 -6.09 15.51
N LEU A 416 11.68 -6.81 15.04
CA LEU A 416 13.05 -6.60 15.46
C LEU A 416 13.57 -5.19 15.15
N ARG A 417 13.06 -4.54 14.10
CA ARG A 417 13.35 -3.11 13.79
C ARG A 417 12.99 -2.19 14.96
N TRP A 418 11.77 -2.29 15.50
CA TRP A 418 11.37 -1.43 16.62
C TRP A 418 11.91 -1.92 17.97
N TYR A 419 12.18 -3.22 18.15
CA TYR A 419 12.94 -3.68 19.33
C TYR A 419 14.34 -3.08 19.35
N LEU A 420 15.04 -3.08 18.20
CA LEU A 420 16.36 -2.47 18.06
C LEU A 420 16.31 -0.96 18.31
N ALA A 421 15.35 -0.25 17.71
CA ALA A 421 15.17 1.18 17.96
C ALA A 421 14.93 1.50 19.44
N ASN A 422 14.15 0.68 20.14
CA ASN A 422 13.89 0.86 21.57
C ASN A 422 15.10 0.52 22.43
N TYR A 423 15.84 -0.52 22.06
CA TYR A 423 17.07 -0.90 22.73
C TYR A 423 18.08 0.25 22.66
N GLU A 424 18.29 0.84 21.48
CA GLU A 424 19.19 1.98 21.31
C GLU A 424 18.70 3.23 22.05
N TYR A 425 17.39 3.50 22.03
CA TYR A 425 16.80 4.57 22.82
C TYR A 425 17.09 4.40 24.32
N GLU A 426 16.82 3.23 24.88
CA GLU A 426 17.04 2.95 26.31
C GLU A 426 18.53 2.97 26.66
N ARG A 427 19.40 2.49 25.78
CA ARG A 427 20.86 2.53 25.95
C ARG A 427 21.37 3.98 26.00
N LEU A 428 20.98 4.82 25.04
CA LEU A 428 21.38 6.23 25.00
C LEU A 428 20.80 7.04 26.17
N LYS A 429 19.55 6.78 26.55
CA LYS A 429 18.93 7.38 27.74
C LYS A 429 19.75 7.09 29.02
N LYS A 430 20.27 5.88 29.18
CA LYS A 430 21.14 5.51 30.32
C LYS A 430 22.47 6.27 30.32
N THR A 431 22.96 6.70 29.15
CA THR A 431 24.16 7.54 29.03
C THR A 431 23.90 9.04 29.21
N GLY A 432 22.68 9.45 29.58
CA GLY A 432 22.34 10.85 29.84
C GLY A 432 21.82 11.63 28.63
N VAL A 433 21.68 11.00 27.45
CA VAL A 433 21.13 11.66 26.26
C VAL A 433 19.66 12.04 26.52
N SER A 434 19.27 13.27 26.15
CA SER A 434 17.88 13.70 26.22
C SER A 434 17.01 12.84 25.28
N GLY A 435 15.82 12.45 25.75
CA GLY A 435 14.91 11.64 24.92
C GLY A 435 14.48 12.38 23.65
N THR A 436 14.34 13.70 23.72
CA THR A 436 14.00 14.56 22.58
C THR A 436 15.15 14.73 21.58
N ASN A 437 16.36 14.29 21.91
CA ASN A 437 17.52 14.28 21.00
C ASN A 437 17.76 12.89 20.39
N ILE A 438 16.92 11.89 20.72
CA ILE A 438 16.96 10.57 20.09
C ILE A 438 15.77 10.49 19.15
N VAL A 439 16.04 10.37 17.86
CA VAL A 439 15.04 10.46 16.79
C VAL A 439 14.97 9.12 16.07
N PHE A 440 13.76 8.62 15.79
CA PHE A 440 13.58 7.45 14.93
C PHE A 440 12.97 7.85 13.60
N VAL A 441 13.61 7.51 12.49
CA VAL A 441 13.02 7.71 11.15
C VAL A 441 13.18 6.45 10.34
N SER A 442 12.07 5.97 9.78
CA SER A 442 12.03 4.84 8.85
C SER A 442 11.72 5.35 7.45
N PHE A 443 12.56 5.05 6.47
CA PHE A 443 12.35 5.42 5.07
C PHE A 443 11.79 4.24 4.28
N HIS A 444 10.90 4.54 3.36
CA HIS A 444 10.13 3.60 2.54
C HIS A 444 9.79 4.20 1.18
N ALA A 445 9.30 3.36 0.27
CA ALA A 445 8.68 3.80 -0.97
C ALA A 445 7.37 3.03 -1.23
N ASP A 446 6.32 3.79 -1.48
CA ASP A 446 4.95 3.32 -1.48
C ASP A 446 4.56 2.62 -2.80
N ALA A 447 3.47 1.86 -2.79
CA ALA A 447 2.91 1.21 -3.98
C ALA A 447 1.40 1.47 -4.13
N LEU A 448 1.05 2.75 -4.24
CA LEU A 448 -0.32 3.27 -4.18
C LEU A 448 -1.00 3.35 -5.54
N TYR A 449 -2.22 3.91 -5.59
CA TYR A 449 -2.86 4.25 -6.86
C TYR A 449 -1.91 5.11 -7.73
N HIS A 450 -1.69 4.74 -9.00
CA HIS A 450 -0.62 5.29 -9.85
C HIS A 450 -0.66 6.81 -10.08
N LYS A 451 -1.81 7.47 -9.87
CA LYS A 451 -1.94 8.93 -9.94
C LYS A 451 -1.57 9.64 -8.62
N VAL A 452 -1.44 8.89 -7.53
CA VAL A 452 -0.85 9.40 -6.29
C VAL A 452 0.65 9.55 -6.54
N THR A 453 1.21 10.69 -6.20
CA THR A 453 2.62 11.05 -6.38
C THR A 453 3.08 11.86 -5.18
N GLY A 454 4.40 11.84 -4.97
CA GLY A 454 5.09 12.66 -4.01
C GLY A 454 5.19 12.05 -2.62
N SER A 455 6.11 12.61 -1.84
CA SER A 455 6.45 12.10 -0.53
C SER A 455 5.34 12.31 0.49
N MET A 456 5.28 11.41 1.47
CA MET A 456 4.38 11.48 2.61
C MET A 456 5.10 11.08 3.90
N VAL A 457 4.58 11.56 5.03
CA VAL A 457 5.10 11.27 6.35
C VAL A 457 4.00 10.69 7.22
N TYR A 458 4.18 9.46 7.68
CA TYR A 458 3.35 8.83 8.69
C TYR A 458 3.92 9.05 10.08
N ILE A 459 3.06 9.40 11.02
CA ILE A 459 3.41 9.71 12.42
C ILE A 459 2.67 8.77 13.38
N PRO A 460 3.14 8.59 14.63
CA PRO A 460 2.39 7.87 15.64
C PRO A 460 1.04 8.54 15.91
N SER A 461 0.07 7.76 16.38
CA SER A 461 -1.26 8.25 16.78
C SER A 461 -1.61 7.84 18.22
N ALA A 462 -2.03 8.82 19.01
CA ALA A 462 -2.62 8.70 20.33
C ALA A 462 -4.15 8.56 20.30
N ALA A 463 -4.75 8.53 19.09
CA ALA A 463 -6.18 8.35 18.92
C ALA A 463 -6.66 7.10 19.65
N ARG A 464 -7.76 7.22 20.42
CA ARG A 464 -8.18 6.18 21.38
C ARG A 464 -8.43 4.81 20.73
N ASN A 465 -8.93 4.80 19.50
CA ASN A 465 -9.22 3.60 18.72
C ASN A 465 -7.97 2.94 18.08
N LEU A 466 -6.82 3.62 18.10
CA LEU A 466 -5.53 3.19 17.56
C LEU A 466 -4.47 2.95 18.64
N PHE A 467 -4.59 3.62 19.79
CA PHE A 467 -3.65 3.49 20.89
C PHE A 467 -3.62 2.06 21.45
N LYS A 468 -2.42 1.60 21.84
CA LYS A 468 -2.23 0.36 22.60
C LYS A 468 -1.31 0.62 23.77
N SER A 469 -1.78 0.26 24.97
CA SER A 469 -1.04 0.46 26.22
C SER A 469 0.14 -0.47 26.41
N SER A 470 0.18 -1.61 25.71
CA SER A 470 1.33 -2.51 25.74
C SER A 470 1.44 -3.39 24.51
N ILE A 471 2.65 -3.89 24.29
CA ILE A 471 2.95 -4.85 23.24
C ILE A 471 4.03 -5.82 23.73
N ARG A 472 3.86 -7.11 23.43
CA ARG A 472 4.85 -8.16 23.64
C ARG A 472 4.77 -9.11 22.46
N MET A 473 5.87 -9.31 21.76
CA MET A 473 5.95 -10.37 20.76
C MET A 473 6.07 -11.73 21.44
N ARG A 474 5.36 -12.72 20.90
CA ARG A 474 5.36 -14.09 21.41
C ARG A 474 6.00 -15.02 20.37
N GLY A 475 6.82 -15.95 20.82
CA GLY A 475 7.40 -17.00 19.97
C GLY A 475 8.90 -17.20 20.22
N LYS A 476 9.34 -18.45 20.05
CA LYS A 476 10.76 -18.83 20.22
C LYS A 476 11.69 -18.13 19.22
N SER A 477 11.15 -17.65 18.10
CA SER A 477 11.91 -16.93 17.07
C SER A 477 12.50 -15.60 17.54
N TYR A 478 12.04 -15.02 18.65
CA TYR A 478 12.60 -13.78 19.20
C TYR A 478 13.68 -14.03 20.26
N ALA A 479 13.70 -15.22 20.86
CA ALA A 479 14.59 -15.56 21.97
C ALA A 479 16.10 -15.37 21.68
N PRO A 480 16.60 -15.57 20.44
CA PRO A 480 18.02 -15.35 20.16
C PRO A 480 18.48 -13.89 20.30
N TYR A 481 17.59 -12.93 20.11
CA TYR A 481 17.97 -11.52 19.93
C TYR A 481 18.02 -10.77 21.27
N LEU A 482 19.16 -10.12 21.54
CA LEU A 482 19.40 -9.34 22.74
C LEU A 482 18.36 -8.23 22.93
N GLU A 483 18.02 -7.52 21.85
CA GLU A 483 17.10 -6.39 21.86
C GLU A 483 15.71 -6.80 22.36
N TYR A 484 15.29 -8.03 22.03
CA TYR A 484 14.07 -8.62 22.58
C TYR A 484 14.27 -9.08 24.02
N ARG A 485 15.35 -9.83 24.32
CA ARG A 485 15.60 -10.40 25.65
C ARG A 485 15.75 -9.33 26.74
N SER A 486 16.39 -8.21 26.41
CA SER A 486 16.61 -7.09 27.33
C SER A 486 15.30 -6.43 27.76
N HIS A 487 14.29 -6.39 26.88
CA HIS A 487 12.99 -5.81 27.21
C HIS A 487 11.85 -6.40 26.37
N PRO A 488 11.35 -7.62 26.70
CA PRO A 488 10.40 -8.33 25.84
C PRO A 488 9.03 -7.66 25.69
N GLN A 489 8.61 -6.86 26.67
CA GLN A 489 7.32 -6.19 26.69
C GLN A 489 7.47 -4.71 26.95
N TYR A 490 6.94 -3.91 26.03
CA TYR A 490 6.89 -2.47 26.18
C TYR A 490 5.50 -2.02 26.62
N LYS A 491 5.47 -1.11 27.59
CA LYS A 491 4.27 -0.39 28.03
C LYS A 491 4.34 1.08 27.57
N TYR A 492 3.19 1.65 27.27
CA TYR A 492 3.00 3.02 26.80
C TYR A 492 1.87 3.69 27.57
N ARG A 493 2.04 4.97 27.89
CA ARG A 493 0.95 5.82 28.36
C ARG A 493 0.46 6.66 27.19
N ARG A 494 -0.85 6.91 27.10
CA ARG A 494 -1.42 7.74 26.01
C ARG A 494 -0.78 9.13 25.99
N LYS A 495 -0.50 9.72 27.16
CA LYS A 495 0.19 11.02 27.31
C LYS A 495 1.56 11.06 26.60
N ASP A 496 2.37 10.01 26.75
CA ASP A 496 3.67 9.94 26.07
C ASP A 496 3.51 9.82 24.54
N VAL A 497 2.45 9.15 24.09
CA VAL A 497 2.13 9.04 22.65
C VAL A 497 1.55 10.36 22.11
N GLN A 498 0.80 11.13 22.90
CA GLN A 498 0.34 12.48 22.52
C GLN A 498 1.52 13.41 22.26
N VAL A 499 2.53 13.41 23.15
CA VAL A 499 3.80 14.11 22.93
C VAL A 499 4.45 13.62 21.63
N SER A 500 4.51 12.30 21.45
CA SER A 500 5.17 11.73 20.26
C SER A 500 4.48 12.13 18.96
N GLU A 501 3.14 12.08 18.93
CA GLU A 501 2.32 12.49 17.80
C GLU A 501 2.52 13.98 17.48
N GLY A 502 2.43 14.86 18.48
CA GLY A 502 2.58 16.29 18.30
C GLY A 502 3.98 16.69 17.81
N LEU A 503 5.04 16.17 18.44
CA LEU A 503 6.42 16.43 18.02
C LEU A 503 6.69 15.93 16.60
N SER A 504 6.24 14.72 16.28
CA SER A 504 6.46 14.11 14.97
C SER A 504 5.72 14.85 13.86
N ARG A 505 4.54 15.41 14.14
CA ARG A 505 3.84 16.30 13.21
C ARG A 505 4.56 17.63 13.01
N LYS A 506 5.05 18.24 14.10
CA LYS A 506 5.85 19.47 13.99
C LYS A 506 7.07 19.24 13.09
N PHE A 507 7.78 18.13 13.28
CA PHE A 507 8.91 17.76 12.43
C PHE A 507 8.50 17.42 10.99
N ALA A 508 7.41 16.66 10.81
CA ALA A 508 6.88 16.35 9.49
C ALA A 508 6.54 17.61 8.68
N ARG A 509 5.96 18.65 9.31
CA ARG A 509 5.73 19.95 8.66
C ARG A 509 7.03 20.59 8.17
N VAL A 510 8.12 20.50 8.95
CA VAL A 510 9.45 20.99 8.55
C VAL A 510 10.02 20.18 7.38
N ILE A 511 9.91 18.84 7.43
CA ILE A 511 10.31 17.96 6.30
C ILE A 511 9.56 18.38 5.03
N ILE A 512 8.23 18.45 5.08
CA ILE A 512 7.40 18.81 3.92
C ILE A 512 7.81 20.17 3.36
N SER A 513 8.06 21.16 4.21
CA SER A 513 8.54 22.48 3.79
C SER A 513 9.89 22.42 3.06
N GLN A 514 10.85 21.66 3.60
CA GLN A 514 12.17 21.49 2.98
C GLN A 514 12.10 20.73 1.65
N LEU A 515 11.29 19.69 1.57
CA LEU A 515 11.07 18.96 0.32
C LEU A 515 10.48 19.89 -0.76
N LYS A 516 9.43 20.66 -0.42
CA LYS A 516 8.83 21.64 -1.34
C LYS A 516 9.82 22.72 -1.77
N THR A 517 10.59 23.27 -0.84
CA THR A 517 11.60 24.31 -1.12
C THR A 517 12.67 23.80 -2.09
N LYS A 518 13.03 22.52 -1.99
CA LYS A 518 13.96 21.89 -2.93
C LYS A 518 13.28 21.46 -4.22
N GLY A 519 11.96 21.57 -4.38
CA GLY A 519 11.26 21.06 -5.57
C GLY A 519 11.27 19.53 -5.63
N ILE A 520 11.23 18.87 -4.47
CA ILE A 520 10.95 17.44 -4.36
C ILE A 520 9.42 17.27 -4.31
N PRO A 521 8.83 16.37 -5.12
CA PRO A 521 7.39 16.15 -5.11
C PRO A 521 6.86 15.76 -3.72
N VAL A 522 5.80 16.42 -3.28
CA VAL A 522 5.08 16.12 -2.04
C VAL A 522 3.63 15.82 -2.38
N HIS A 523 3.01 14.86 -1.69
CA HIS A 523 1.61 14.55 -1.88
C HIS A 523 0.71 15.76 -1.61
N GLN A 524 -0.19 16.09 -2.55
CA GLN A 524 -0.92 17.36 -2.56
C GLN A 524 -2.02 17.46 -1.48
N GLU A 525 -2.70 16.36 -1.18
CA GLU A 525 -3.89 16.40 -0.33
C GLU A 525 -3.53 16.32 1.16
N GLN A 526 -3.00 15.18 1.60
CA GLN A 526 -2.63 14.95 3.00
C GLN A 526 -1.25 14.33 3.12
N PRO A 527 -0.18 15.14 3.03
CA PRO A 527 1.18 14.63 3.08
C PRO A 527 1.62 14.18 4.48
N ILE A 528 0.89 14.54 5.54
CA ILE A 528 1.16 14.11 6.93
C ILE A 528 -0.02 13.32 7.45
N ARG A 529 0.20 12.09 7.90
CA ARG A 529 -0.88 11.17 8.28
C ARG A 529 -0.60 10.43 9.58
N SER A 530 -1.58 10.38 10.47
CA SER A 530 -1.47 9.62 11.73
C SER A 530 -1.94 8.17 11.62
N TYR A 531 -2.52 7.76 10.48
CA TYR A 531 -2.93 6.38 10.20
C TYR A 531 -3.10 6.11 8.71
N ILE A 532 -3.20 4.82 8.36
CA ILE A 532 -3.37 4.31 7.00
C ILE A 532 -4.61 3.42 6.91
N PHE A 533 -5.28 3.46 5.76
CA PHE A 533 -6.32 2.50 5.40
C PHE A 533 -5.81 1.55 4.30
N ARG A 534 -5.91 0.24 4.54
CA ARG A 534 -5.47 -0.78 3.56
C ARG A 534 -6.59 -1.29 2.66
N SER A 535 -7.84 -1.07 3.04
CA SER A 535 -9.02 -1.39 2.24
C SER A 535 -10.23 -0.61 2.74
N ARG A 536 -11.35 -0.65 1.99
CA ARG A 536 -12.60 0.00 2.41
C ARG A 536 -13.08 -0.48 3.78
N ARG A 537 -12.91 -1.78 4.06
CA ARG A 537 -13.35 -2.43 5.31
C ARG A 537 -12.27 -2.50 6.39
N SER A 538 -11.03 -2.09 6.10
CA SER A 538 -9.96 -2.15 7.09
C SER A 538 -10.15 -1.06 8.14
N ARG A 539 -9.99 -1.42 9.42
CA ARG A 539 -9.76 -0.42 10.46
C ARG A 539 -8.48 0.35 10.14
N PRO A 540 -8.41 1.66 10.44
CA PRO A 540 -7.16 2.40 10.32
C PRO A 540 -6.08 1.70 11.16
N PHE A 541 -4.82 1.78 10.70
CA PHE A 541 -3.69 1.26 11.44
C PHE A 541 -2.50 2.22 11.37
N VAL A 542 -1.64 2.14 12.38
CA VAL A 542 -0.35 2.84 12.44
C VAL A 542 0.75 1.81 12.17
N PRO A 543 1.73 2.08 11.27
CA PRO A 543 2.86 1.19 11.03
C PRO A 543 3.56 0.77 12.32
N ALA A 544 3.89 -0.51 12.44
CA ALA A 544 4.42 -1.08 13.69
C ALA A 544 5.70 -0.37 14.16
N VAL A 545 6.57 0.01 13.21
CA VAL A 545 7.86 0.67 13.49
C VAL A 545 7.69 2.02 14.17
N ILE A 546 6.68 2.82 13.82
CA ILE A 546 6.42 4.11 14.51
C ILE A 546 5.39 3.96 15.63
N ARG A 547 4.54 2.93 15.61
CA ARG A 547 3.58 2.68 16.68
C ARG A 547 4.27 2.22 17.97
N TYR A 548 5.31 1.40 17.84
CA TYR A 548 5.96 0.71 18.96
C TYR A 548 7.41 1.15 19.19
N SER A 549 7.90 2.17 18.48
CA SER A 549 9.17 2.80 18.83
C SER A 549 9.01 3.75 20.02
N LYS A 550 10.02 3.83 20.88
CA LYS A 550 10.11 4.63 22.10
C LYS A 550 10.57 6.07 21.91
N PRO A 551 11.48 6.39 20.96
CA PRO A 551 11.84 7.77 20.64
C PRO A 551 10.60 8.67 20.52
N PRO A 552 10.52 9.79 21.25
CA PRO A 552 9.36 10.66 21.22
C PRO A 552 9.20 11.32 19.85
N LEU A 553 10.31 11.69 19.20
CA LEU A 553 10.28 12.10 17.81
C LEU A 553 10.45 10.87 16.90
N ARG A 554 9.38 10.48 16.22
CA ARG A 554 9.41 9.31 15.34
C ARG A 554 8.46 9.38 14.14
N CYS A 555 8.94 9.04 12.96
CA CYS A 555 8.11 9.01 11.75
C CYS A 555 8.56 7.95 10.75
N LEU A 556 7.66 7.64 9.81
CA LEU A 556 7.93 6.84 8.63
C LEU A 556 7.73 7.74 7.43
N ILE A 557 8.72 7.81 6.54
CA ILE A 557 8.71 8.67 5.37
C ILE A 557 8.61 7.78 4.13
N GLU A 558 7.52 7.93 3.38
CA GLU A 558 7.41 7.41 2.03
C GLU A 558 8.04 8.43 1.09
N VAL A 559 9.19 8.09 0.53
CA VAL A 559 9.96 8.97 -0.36
C VAL A 559 9.18 9.26 -1.65
N ALA A 560 8.49 8.23 -2.15
CA ALA A 560 7.91 8.20 -3.48
C ALA A 560 6.85 7.10 -3.59
N ASN A 561 5.94 7.19 -4.57
CA ASN A 561 5.10 6.06 -4.97
C ASN A 561 5.71 5.37 -6.21
N LEU A 562 6.25 4.16 -6.07
CA LEU A 562 6.92 3.47 -7.17
C LEU A 562 5.97 3.07 -8.32
N LYS A 563 4.65 3.02 -8.09
CA LYS A 563 3.66 2.84 -9.18
C LYS A 563 3.45 4.10 -10.00
N ASN A 564 3.81 5.28 -9.50
CA ASN A 564 3.88 6.48 -10.29
C ASN A 564 5.22 6.52 -11.04
N LYS A 565 5.15 6.75 -12.36
CA LYS A 565 6.34 6.66 -13.22
C LYS A 565 7.35 7.76 -12.91
N GLY A 566 6.89 9.00 -12.70
CA GLY A 566 7.78 10.13 -12.40
C GLY A 566 8.47 9.98 -11.05
N ASP A 567 7.73 9.51 -10.03
CA ASP A 567 8.30 9.19 -8.72
C ASP A 567 9.36 8.08 -8.79
N ALA A 568 9.10 7.02 -9.56
CA ALA A 568 10.06 5.94 -9.74
C ALA A 568 11.31 6.39 -10.54
N GLU A 569 11.15 7.25 -11.54
CA GLU A 569 12.26 7.88 -12.27
C GLU A 569 13.10 8.76 -11.34
N ASN A 570 12.45 9.57 -10.51
CA ASN A 570 13.11 10.38 -9.49
C ASN A 570 13.92 9.52 -8.53
N VAL A 571 13.34 8.50 -7.90
CA VAL A 571 14.07 7.62 -6.95
C VAL A 571 15.27 6.95 -7.62
N ARG A 572 15.15 6.62 -8.91
CA ARG A 572 16.25 6.06 -9.68
C ARG A 572 17.37 7.05 -9.95
N ASP A 573 17.12 8.35 -10.02
CA ASP A 573 18.18 9.35 -10.18
C ASP A 573 19.04 9.51 -8.91
N PRO A 574 20.36 9.24 -8.94
CA PRO A 574 21.25 9.48 -7.79
C PRO A 574 21.24 10.93 -7.31
N LYS A 575 21.06 11.91 -8.21
CA LYS A 575 20.98 13.33 -7.84
C LYS A 575 19.73 13.62 -7.04
N PHE A 576 18.60 13.00 -7.39
CA PHE A 576 17.38 13.09 -6.59
C PHE A 576 17.58 12.47 -5.20
N ARG A 577 18.20 11.29 -5.10
CA ARG A 577 18.48 10.65 -3.79
C ARG A 577 19.38 11.53 -2.91
N GLU A 578 20.41 12.14 -3.48
CA GLU A 578 21.26 13.12 -2.78
C GLU A 578 20.47 14.35 -2.33
N LYS A 579 19.68 14.93 -3.23
CA LYS A 579 18.84 16.10 -2.96
C LYS A 579 17.83 15.81 -1.85
N TYR A 580 17.24 14.62 -1.84
CA TYR A 580 16.33 14.16 -0.80
C TYR A 580 17.02 14.05 0.56
N ALA A 581 18.19 13.39 0.60
CA ALA A 581 18.98 13.26 1.80
C ALA A 581 19.35 14.63 2.40
N ARG A 582 19.79 15.58 1.56
CA ARG A 582 20.09 16.95 1.99
C ARG A 582 18.86 17.70 2.51
N ALA A 583 17.71 17.58 1.83
CA ALA A 583 16.47 18.20 2.28
C ALA A 583 16.04 17.67 3.66
N PHE A 584 16.17 16.36 3.88
CA PHE A 584 15.89 15.74 5.18
C PHE A 584 16.85 16.23 6.28
N VAL A 585 18.16 16.26 6.02
CA VAL A 585 19.14 16.75 7.00
C VAL A 585 18.90 18.22 7.35
N GLN A 586 18.60 19.06 6.35
CA GLN A 586 18.23 20.46 6.59
C GLN A 586 16.97 20.58 7.45
N ALA A 587 15.97 19.71 7.22
CA ALA A 587 14.77 19.67 8.06
C ALA A 587 15.09 19.32 9.50
N LEU A 588 16.02 18.40 9.74
CA LEU A 588 16.47 18.02 11.08
C LEU A 588 17.20 19.18 11.75
N ILE A 589 18.11 19.86 11.05
CA ILE A 589 18.82 21.06 11.53
C ILE A 589 17.82 22.15 11.93
N GLN A 590 16.88 22.46 11.04
CA GLN A 590 15.86 23.48 11.27
C GLN A 590 14.95 23.13 12.46
N PHE A 591 14.57 21.86 12.62
CA PHE A 591 13.73 21.42 13.73
C PHE A 591 14.39 21.66 15.09
N TYR A 592 15.71 21.47 15.19
CA TYR A 592 16.49 21.75 16.40
C TYR A 592 16.98 23.21 16.48
N GLY A 593 16.46 24.11 15.64
CA GLY A 593 16.74 25.54 15.69
C GLY A 593 18.08 25.97 15.10
N GLY A 594 18.73 25.13 14.30
CA GLY A 594 19.84 25.54 13.43
C GLY A 594 19.34 26.27 12.18
N SER A 595 20.20 27.10 11.58
CA SER A 595 19.99 27.70 10.25
C SER A 595 20.67 26.87 9.17
#